data_AF-A0A0W0Z4D5-F1
#
_entry.id   AF-A0A0W0Z4D5-F1
#
_cell.length_a   1.000
_cell.length_b   1.000
_cell.length_c   1.000
_cell.angle_alpha   90.00
_cell.angle_beta   90.00
_cell.angle_gamma   90.00
#
_symmetry.space_group_name_H-M   'P 1'
#
loop_
_entity.id
_entity.type
_entity.pdbx_description
1 polymer ?
#
loop_
_entity_poly.entity_id
_entity_poly.type
_entity_poly.pdbx_seq_one_letter_code
_entity_poly.pdbx_strand_id
1 'polypeptide(L)'
;MSHTKRLDKATSILFLGGFFFSKLQNTPLLLLSVLFNLISLSLYLTGYILWYIASHLYPNYPQKEECWYGFTQFKNQYKISAMLGTAAILLCLLAIPFPLLMLPASLLFAVSNTIWCIAEYHKMKQPPSYDKDYSSEKQSVYMRYALLSTGISILTVTAAILSLCFPPVALPLMITTTIISFLLNLIAIDTWLACQLETYKPDRAISSSGIMLEQLEARPDLQRAPDSDLSIEQTNPEMFTLLTPKRQKEWINAPQHPVNSDGIPFSSPLSTSFR
;
A
#
# COMPACT_ATOMS: atom_id res chain seq x y z
N MET A 1 -14.50 1.96 8.82
CA MET A 1 -13.62 0.79 8.58
C MET A 1 -14.33 -0.42 7.99
N SER A 2 -15.54 -0.78 8.45
CA SER A 2 -16.30 -1.92 7.91
C SER A 2 -16.57 -1.80 6.39
N HIS A 3 -16.92 -0.60 5.91
CA HIS A 3 -17.14 -0.34 4.49
C HIS A 3 -15.88 -0.55 3.65
N THR A 4 -14.71 -0.07 4.11
CA THR A 4 -13.43 -0.25 3.42
C THR A 4 -13.05 -1.73 3.32
N LYS A 5 -13.20 -2.50 4.40
CA LYS A 5 -12.94 -3.96 4.40
C LYS A 5 -13.87 -4.71 3.43
N ARG A 6 -15.14 -4.29 3.32
CA ARG A 6 -16.08 -4.86 2.34
C ARG A 6 -15.68 -4.51 0.91
N LEU A 7 -15.23 -3.27 0.66
CA LEU A 7 -14.74 -2.83 -0.64
C LEU A 7 -13.48 -3.59 -1.06
N ASP A 8 -12.53 -3.80 -0.15
CA ASP A 8 -11.29 -4.54 -0.42
C ASP A 8 -11.57 -6.00 -0.75
N LYS A 9 -12.52 -6.63 -0.05
CA LYS A 9 -12.98 -7.99 -0.34
C LYS A 9 -13.67 -8.09 -1.70
N ALA A 10 -14.59 -7.15 -1.99
CA ALA A 10 -15.29 -7.11 -3.28
C ALA A 10 -14.30 -6.91 -4.43
N THR A 11 -13.37 -5.98 -4.27
CA THR A 11 -12.26 -5.70 -5.20
C THR A 11 -11.44 -6.96 -5.47
N SER A 12 -11.04 -7.68 -4.42
CA SER A 12 -10.27 -8.93 -4.55
C SER A 12 -11.05 -10.02 -5.31
N ILE A 13 -12.35 -10.16 -5.05
CA ILE A 13 -13.21 -11.11 -5.77
C ILE A 13 -13.36 -10.71 -7.25
N LEU A 14 -13.52 -9.42 -7.55
CA LEU A 14 -13.58 -8.93 -8.93
C LEU A 14 -12.28 -9.20 -9.68
N PHE A 15 -11.13 -8.97 -9.07
CA PHE A 15 -9.83 -9.30 -9.66
C PHE A 15 -9.68 -10.81 -9.92
N LEU A 16 -10.11 -11.66 -8.99
CA LEU A 16 -10.10 -13.12 -9.17
C LEU A 16 -11.05 -13.57 -10.28
N GLY A 17 -12.27 -13.01 -10.32
CA GLY A 17 -13.22 -13.27 -11.39
C GLY A 17 -12.67 -12.86 -12.75
N GLY A 18 -12.12 -11.63 -12.84
CA GLY A 18 -11.45 -11.13 -14.03
C GLY A 18 -10.34 -12.08 -14.50
N PHE A 19 -9.53 -12.58 -13.56
CA PHE A 19 -8.49 -13.57 -13.84
C PHE A 19 -9.05 -14.87 -14.40
N PHE A 20 -10.08 -15.44 -13.76
CA PHE A 20 -10.70 -16.68 -14.21
C PHE A 20 -11.24 -16.58 -15.64
N PHE A 21 -12.01 -15.52 -15.93
CA PHE A 21 -12.53 -15.25 -17.27
C PHE A 21 -11.41 -14.98 -18.30
N SER A 22 -10.30 -14.36 -17.90
CA SER A 22 -9.13 -14.16 -18.77
C SER A 22 -8.50 -15.48 -19.23
N LYS A 23 -8.64 -16.57 -18.44
CA LYS A 23 -8.14 -17.89 -18.82
C LYS A 23 -9.13 -18.64 -19.70
N LEU A 24 -10.43 -18.47 -19.45
CA LEU A 24 -11.49 -19.03 -20.29
C LEU A 24 -11.47 -18.48 -21.72
N GLN A 25 -10.93 -17.28 -21.95
CA GLN A 25 -10.80 -16.75 -23.31
C GLN A 25 -9.93 -17.61 -24.24
N ASN A 26 -9.07 -18.49 -23.71
CA ASN A 26 -8.23 -19.38 -24.51
C ASN A 26 -9.00 -20.58 -25.11
N THR A 27 -10.34 -20.62 -24.97
CA THR A 27 -11.17 -21.62 -25.64
C THR A 27 -11.09 -21.50 -27.17
N PRO A 28 -11.18 -22.62 -27.92
CA PRO A 28 -11.09 -22.62 -29.38
C PRO A 28 -12.30 -21.96 -30.09
N LEU A 29 -13.33 -21.55 -29.34
CA LEU A 29 -14.52 -20.89 -29.87
C LEU A 29 -14.32 -19.37 -29.89
N LEU A 30 -14.14 -18.78 -31.08
CA LEU A 30 -13.79 -17.37 -31.24
C LEU A 30 -14.80 -16.40 -30.62
N LEU A 31 -16.10 -16.63 -30.82
CA LEU A 31 -17.14 -15.77 -30.22
C LEU A 31 -17.09 -15.82 -28.69
N LEU A 32 -16.90 -17.01 -28.13
CA LEU A 32 -16.86 -17.21 -26.69
C LEU A 32 -15.57 -16.62 -26.08
N SER A 33 -14.45 -16.71 -26.80
CA SER A 33 -13.18 -16.08 -26.45
C SER A 33 -13.33 -14.56 -26.30
N VAL A 34 -13.94 -13.90 -27.30
CA VAL A 34 -14.19 -12.45 -27.27
C VAL A 34 -15.10 -12.07 -26.09
N LEU A 35 -16.19 -12.82 -25.87
CA LEU A 35 -17.10 -12.57 -24.75
C LEU A 35 -16.39 -12.70 -23.39
N PHE A 36 -15.62 -13.76 -23.19
CA PHE A 36 -14.86 -13.95 -21.95
C PHE A 36 -13.79 -12.88 -21.74
N ASN A 37 -13.12 -12.44 -22.81
CA ASN A 37 -12.18 -11.32 -22.75
C ASN A 37 -12.89 -10.02 -22.32
N LEU A 38 -14.04 -9.69 -22.91
CA LEU A 38 -14.82 -8.50 -22.53
C LEU A 38 -15.33 -8.56 -21.09
N ILE A 39 -15.81 -9.74 -20.64
CA ILE A 39 -16.22 -9.95 -19.25
C ILE A 39 -15.02 -9.76 -18.32
N SER A 40 -13.87 -10.35 -18.65
CA SER A 40 -12.63 -10.20 -17.89
C SER A 40 -12.20 -8.74 -17.76
N LEU A 41 -12.14 -7.99 -18.87
CA LEU A 41 -11.80 -6.58 -18.88
C LEU A 41 -12.80 -5.73 -18.08
N SER A 42 -14.09 -6.05 -18.16
CA SER A 42 -15.14 -5.35 -17.39
C SER A 42 -15.00 -5.59 -15.89
N LEU A 43 -14.71 -6.81 -15.47
CA LEU A 43 -14.46 -7.16 -14.07
C LEU A 43 -13.20 -6.47 -13.54
N TYR A 44 -12.13 -6.46 -14.33
CA TYR A 44 -10.90 -5.75 -13.96
C TYR A 44 -11.11 -4.24 -13.88
N LEU A 45 -11.80 -3.64 -14.86
CA LEU A 45 -12.12 -2.21 -14.83
C LEU A 45 -12.90 -1.86 -13.56
N THR A 46 -13.94 -2.64 -13.25
CA THR A 46 -14.75 -2.46 -12.06
C THR A 46 -13.89 -2.64 -10.80
N GLY A 47 -13.04 -3.67 -10.75
CA GLY A 47 -12.10 -3.91 -9.66
C GLY A 47 -11.16 -2.73 -9.41
N TYR A 48 -10.52 -2.19 -10.46
CA TYR A 48 -9.64 -1.02 -10.33
C TYR A 48 -10.39 0.25 -9.91
N ILE A 49 -11.60 0.49 -10.41
CA ILE A 49 -12.43 1.63 -9.98
C ILE A 49 -12.80 1.50 -8.50
N LEU A 50 -13.28 0.32 -8.06
CA LEU A 50 -13.59 0.08 -6.65
C LEU A 50 -12.34 0.23 -5.78
N TRP A 51 -11.19 -0.27 -6.24
CA TRP A 51 -9.93 -0.14 -5.52
C TRP A 51 -9.49 1.31 -5.39
N TYR A 52 -9.67 2.12 -6.43
CA TYR A 52 -9.39 3.54 -6.40
C TYR A 52 -10.27 4.29 -5.39
N ILE A 53 -11.56 3.94 -5.33
CA ILE A 53 -12.51 4.47 -4.35
C ILE A 53 -12.12 4.01 -2.93
N ALA A 54 -11.80 2.72 -2.74
CA ALA A 54 -11.34 2.19 -1.47
C ALA A 54 -10.09 2.93 -0.96
N SER A 55 -9.16 3.19 -1.89
CA SER A 55 -7.93 3.92 -1.62
C SER A 55 -8.18 5.38 -1.22
N HIS A 56 -9.30 5.99 -1.60
CA HIS A 56 -9.69 7.30 -1.08
C HIS A 56 -10.17 7.26 0.37
N LEU A 57 -10.81 6.16 0.77
CA LEU A 57 -11.39 5.95 2.09
C LEU A 57 -10.38 5.50 3.15
N TYR A 58 -9.17 5.07 2.76
CA TYR A 58 -8.12 4.79 3.74
C TYR A 58 -7.77 6.04 4.55
N PRO A 59 -7.53 5.92 5.86
CA PRO A 59 -7.07 7.04 6.66
C PRO A 59 -5.67 7.48 6.20
N ASN A 60 -5.33 8.74 6.43
CA ASN A 60 -3.99 9.23 6.13
C ASN A 60 -2.99 8.60 7.10
N TYR A 61 -1.83 8.21 6.59
CA TYR A 61 -0.78 7.58 7.38
C TYR A 61 0.56 8.26 7.09
N PRO A 62 1.43 8.46 8.11
CA PRO A 62 2.64 9.23 7.94
C PRO A 62 3.54 8.60 6.87
N GLN A 63 4.05 9.47 6.00
CA GLN A 63 5.07 9.15 5.03
C GLN A 63 6.41 8.87 5.75
N LYS A 64 7.21 7.96 5.20
CA LYS A 64 8.59 7.70 5.65
C LYS A 64 9.57 8.16 4.57
N GLU A 65 9.85 9.45 4.53
CA GLU A 65 10.70 10.07 3.51
C GLU A 65 12.13 9.51 3.50
N GLU A 66 12.61 9.02 4.64
CA GLU A 66 13.96 8.42 4.78
C GLU A 66 14.09 7.05 4.10
N CYS A 67 12.99 6.46 3.64
CA CYS A 67 12.96 5.13 3.03
C CYS A 67 12.60 5.20 1.55
N TRP A 68 13.28 4.39 0.72
CA TRP A 68 13.02 4.34 -0.73
C TRP A 68 11.56 4.00 -1.08
N TYR A 69 10.89 3.21 -0.23
CA TYR A 69 9.49 2.82 -0.40
C TYR A 69 8.50 3.88 0.10
N GLY A 70 8.96 4.93 0.79
CA GLY A 70 8.15 5.98 1.38
C GLY A 70 8.14 7.28 0.59
N PHE A 71 8.30 7.21 -0.74
CA PHE A 71 8.24 8.38 -1.63
C PHE A 71 6.87 9.11 -1.60
N THR A 72 5.83 8.43 -1.12
CA THR A 72 4.53 9.03 -0.77
C THR A 72 3.85 8.13 0.27
N GLN A 73 2.68 8.55 0.77
CA GLN A 73 1.87 7.71 1.68
C GLN A 73 1.41 6.44 0.94
N PHE A 74 1.40 5.27 1.60
CA PHE A 74 0.95 4.02 0.96
C PHE A 74 -0.45 4.14 0.35
N LYS A 75 -1.33 4.95 0.96
CA LYS A 75 -2.66 5.31 0.41
C LYS A 75 -2.56 5.87 -1.01
N ASN A 76 -1.65 6.81 -1.22
CA ASN A 76 -1.43 7.43 -2.53
C ASN A 76 -0.77 6.46 -3.50
N GLN A 77 0.10 5.56 -3.03
CA GLN A 77 0.66 4.49 -3.86
C GLN A 77 -0.44 3.58 -4.40
N TYR A 78 -1.39 3.15 -3.54
CA TYR A 78 -2.55 2.39 -3.99
C TYR A 78 -3.43 3.16 -4.98
N LYS A 79 -3.67 4.46 -4.74
CA LYS A 79 -4.41 5.31 -5.70
C LYS A 79 -3.73 5.37 -7.06
N ILE A 80 -2.43 5.66 -7.09
CA ILE A 80 -1.65 5.77 -8.33
C ILE A 80 -1.65 4.43 -9.07
N SER A 81 -1.41 3.32 -8.36
CA SER A 81 -1.52 1.99 -8.94
C SER A 81 -2.90 1.76 -9.55
N ALA A 82 -3.97 2.00 -8.80
CA ALA A 82 -5.33 1.79 -9.29
C ALA A 82 -5.67 2.64 -10.53
N MET A 83 -5.17 3.89 -10.58
CA MET A 83 -5.32 4.76 -11.75
C MET A 83 -4.56 4.21 -12.97
N LEU A 84 -3.32 3.77 -12.79
CA LEU A 84 -2.52 3.19 -13.88
C LEU A 84 -3.12 1.88 -14.40
N GLY A 85 -3.60 1.02 -13.51
CA GLY A 85 -4.31 -0.21 -13.88
C GLY A 85 -5.62 0.08 -14.63
N THR A 86 -6.36 1.11 -14.21
CA THR A 86 -7.55 1.58 -14.94
C THR A 86 -7.19 2.05 -16.35
N ALA A 87 -6.15 2.90 -16.48
CA ALA A 87 -5.68 3.38 -17.76
C ALA A 87 -5.19 2.24 -18.67
N ALA A 88 -4.52 1.24 -18.10
CA ALA A 88 -4.09 0.04 -18.82
C ALA A 88 -5.28 -0.73 -19.40
N ILE A 89 -6.36 -0.93 -18.61
CA ILE A 89 -7.58 -1.59 -19.11
C ILE A 89 -8.24 -0.77 -20.23
N LEU A 90 -8.29 0.56 -20.11
CA LEU A 90 -8.83 1.42 -21.18
C LEU A 90 -8.00 1.29 -22.46
N LEU A 91 -6.66 1.23 -22.36
CA LEU A 91 -5.81 0.94 -23.51
C LEU A 91 -6.06 -0.46 -24.08
N CYS A 92 -6.33 -1.47 -23.24
CA CYS A 92 -6.70 -2.80 -23.72
C CYS A 92 -7.99 -2.80 -24.53
N LEU A 93 -8.99 -1.98 -24.15
CA LEU A 93 -10.22 -1.81 -24.92
C LEU A 93 -9.96 -1.09 -26.25
N LEU A 94 -9.14 -0.03 -26.23
CA LEU A 94 -8.75 0.70 -27.44
C LEU A 94 -7.88 -0.13 -28.38
N ALA A 95 -7.19 -1.14 -27.86
CA ALA A 95 -6.35 -2.01 -28.65
C ALA A 95 -7.13 -3.02 -29.52
N ILE A 96 -8.44 -3.17 -29.32
CA ILE A 96 -9.29 -3.99 -30.19
C ILE A 96 -9.19 -3.51 -31.66
N PRO A 97 -9.43 -2.22 -31.98
CA PRO A 97 -9.15 -1.68 -33.31
C PRO A 97 -7.67 -1.35 -33.55
N PHE A 98 -6.86 -1.13 -32.50
CA PHE A 98 -5.45 -0.72 -32.62
C PHE A 98 -4.50 -1.66 -31.86
N PRO A 99 -4.17 -2.85 -32.37
CA PRO A 99 -3.41 -3.88 -31.64
C PRO A 99 -2.06 -3.40 -31.08
N LEU A 100 -1.44 -2.39 -31.69
CA LEU A 100 -0.19 -1.78 -31.20
C LEU A 100 -0.31 -1.18 -29.79
N LEU A 101 -1.52 -0.84 -29.33
CA LEU A 101 -1.78 -0.34 -27.99
C LEU A 101 -1.68 -1.43 -26.90
N MET A 102 -1.59 -2.71 -27.26
CA MET A 102 -1.34 -3.81 -26.30
C MET A 102 -0.02 -3.64 -25.56
N LEU A 103 1.03 -3.20 -26.25
CA LEU A 103 2.34 -3.02 -25.63
C LEU A 103 2.34 -1.91 -24.56
N PRO A 104 1.89 -0.67 -24.82
CA PRO A 104 1.81 0.36 -23.79
C PRO A 104 0.83 -0.02 -22.67
N ALA A 105 -0.26 -0.75 -22.96
CA ALA A 105 -1.14 -1.28 -21.91
C ALA A 105 -0.38 -2.24 -20.97
N SER A 106 0.41 -3.16 -21.52
CA SER A 106 1.20 -4.10 -20.73
C SER A 106 2.28 -3.42 -19.87
N LEU A 107 2.89 -2.34 -20.38
CA LEU A 107 3.82 -1.50 -19.61
C LEU A 107 3.12 -0.82 -18.44
N LEU A 108 1.92 -0.25 -18.66
CA LEU A 108 1.14 0.36 -17.59
C LEU A 108 0.77 -0.65 -16.50
N PHE A 109 0.40 -1.89 -16.88
CA PHE A 109 0.18 -2.94 -15.88
C PHE A 109 1.43 -3.28 -15.08
N ALA A 110 2.60 -3.37 -15.72
CA ALA A 110 3.85 -3.63 -15.03
C ALA A 110 4.20 -2.51 -14.04
N VAL A 111 4.03 -1.24 -14.44
CA VAL A 111 4.27 -0.08 -13.56
C VAL A 111 3.25 -0.04 -12.42
N SER A 112 1.96 -0.25 -12.72
CA SER A 112 0.88 -0.34 -11.72
C SER A 112 1.21 -1.40 -10.66
N ASN A 113 1.49 -2.63 -11.08
CA ASN A 113 1.80 -3.72 -10.16
C ASN A 113 3.08 -3.47 -9.36
N THR A 114 4.08 -2.83 -9.96
CA THR A 114 5.30 -2.43 -9.25
C THR A 114 4.98 -1.45 -8.13
N ILE A 115 4.22 -0.38 -8.40
CA ILE A 115 3.82 0.60 -7.39
C ILE A 115 2.96 -0.05 -6.30
N TRP A 116 2.04 -0.95 -6.68
CA TRP A 116 1.26 -1.73 -5.72
C TRP A 116 2.15 -2.60 -4.82
N CYS A 117 3.11 -3.32 -5.39
CA CYS A 117 4.04 -4.15 -4.63
C CYS A 117 4.87 -3.31 -3.65
N ILE A 118 5.28 -2.10 -4.04
CA ILE A 118 5.95 -1.16 -3.14
C ILE A 118 5.01 -0.73 -2.00
N ALA A 119 3.73 -0.50 -2.28
CA ALA A 119 2.73 -0.17 -1.27
C ALA A 119 2.52 -1.31 -0.25
N GLU A 120 2.45 -2.56 -0.72
CA GLU A 120 2.38 -3.72 0.17
C GLU A 120 3.64 -3.90 1.01
N TYR A 121 4.80 -3.62 0.42
CA TYR A 121 6.07 -3.62 1.16
C TYR A 121 6.11 -2.52 2.22
N HIS A 122 5.68 -1.30 1.87
CA HIS A 122 5.58 -0.18 2.80
C HIS A 122 4.64 -0.54 3.96
N LYS A 123 3.45 -1.06 3.66
CA LYS A 123 2.49 -1.54 4.66
C LYS A 123 3.10 -2.63 5.57
N MET A 124 3.88 -3.55 5.01
CA MET A 124 4.55 -4.60 5.80
C MET A 124 5.64 -4.03 6.73
N LYS A 125 6.42 -3.04 6.27
CA LYS A 125 7.47 -2.38 7.07
C LYS A 125 6.96 -1.33 8.04
N GLN A 126 5.74 -0.86 7.83
CA GLN A 126 5.10 0.12 8.68
C GLN A 126 3.61 -0.23 8.82
N PRO A 127 3.29 -1.24 9.67
CA PRO A 127 1.92 -1.69 9.87
C PRO A 127 0.99 -0.53 10.20
N PRO A 128 -0.21 -0.46 9.60
CA PRO A 128 -1.15 0.61 9.87
C PRO A 128 -1.69 0.51 11.30
N SER A 129 -1.40 1.51 12.13
CA SER A 129 -1.83 1.55 13.55
C SER A 129 -3.35 1.52 13.75
N TYR A 130 -4.12 1.86 12.71
CA TYR A 130 -5.58 1.85 12.75
C TYR A 130 -6.19 0.47 12.52
N ASP A 131 -5.45 -0.51 11.98
CA ASP A 131 -5.97 -1.84 11.67
C ASP A 131 -5.69 -2.82 12.82
N LYS A 132 -6.67 -2.98 13.70
CA LYS A 132 -6.59 -3.89 14.86
C LYS A 132 -6.47 -5.37 14.47
N ASP A 133 -6.86 -5.71 13.24
CA ASP A 133 -6.81 -7.08 12.72
C ASP A 133 -5.57 -7.33 11.87
N TYR A 134 -4.60 -6.40 11.87
CA TYR A 134 -3.37 -6.57 11.13
C TYR A 134 -2.59 -7.78 11.68
N SER A 135 -2.13 -8.63 10.77
CA SER A 135 -1.26 -9.76 11.07
C SER A 135 -0.06 -9.71 10.13
N SER A 136 1.14 -9.66 10.72
CA SER A 136 2.40 -9.67 9.99
C SER A 136 2.57 -10.93 9.14
N GLU A 137 2.14 -12.08 9.66
CA GLU A 137 2.12 -13.35 8.93
C GLU A 137 1.24 -13.26 7.69
N LYS A 138 -0.02 -12.81 7.84
CA LYS A 138 -0.94 -12.60 6.72
C LYS A 138 -0.36 -11.65 5.68
N GLN A 139 0.17 -10.51 6.13
CA GLN A 139 0.77 -9.52 5.24
C GLN A 139 2.00 -10.08 4.50
N SER A 140 2.79 -10.94 5.14
CA SER A 140 3.95 -11.59 4.50
C SER A 140 3.53 -12.55 3.37
N VAL A 141 2.45 -13.30 3.57
CA VAL A 141 1.87 -14.18 2.52
C VAL A 141 1.29 -13.33 1.39
N TYR A 142 0.57 -12.26 1.71
CA TYR A 142 0.06 -11.33 0.71
C TYR A 142 1.18 -10.63 -0.07
N MET A 143 2.30 -10.31 0.58
CA MET A 143 3.47 -9.74 -0.08
C MET A 143 4.09 -10.71 -1.10
N ARG A 144 4.12 -12.02 -0.80
CA ARG A 144 4.55 -13.04 -1.77
C ARG A 144 3.64 -13.06 -3.00
N TYR A 145 2.33 -12.98 -2.79
CA TYR A 145 1.35 -12.85 -3.88
C TYR A 145 1.60 -11.59 -4.73
N ALA A 146 1.86 -10.44 -4.10
CA ALA A 146 2.16 -9.19 -4.79
C ALA A 146 3.46 -9.25 -5.61
N LEU A 147 4.51 -9.87 -5.05
CA LEU A 147 5.77 -10.11 -5.75
C LEU A 147 5.60 -11.01 -6.97
N LEU A 148 4.89 -12.14 -6.82
CA LEU A 148 4.62 -13.06 -7.92
C LEU A 148 3.83 -12.37 -9.03
N SER A 149 2.76 -11.66 -8.68
CA SER A 149 1.92 -10.95 -9.65
C SER A 149 2.69 -9.86 -10.40
N THR A 150 3.55 -9.11 -9.69
CA THR A 150 4.43 -8.10 -10.30
C THR A 150 5.47 -8.75 -11.20
N GLY A 151 6.09 -9.84 -10.75
CA GLY A 151 7.07 -10.60 -11.54
C GLY A 151 6.47 -11.14 -12.83
N ILE A 152 5.23 -11.65 -12.80
CA ILE A 152 4.50 -12.08 -14.00
C ILE A 152 4.30 -10.91 -14.97
N SER A 153 3.91 -9.73 -14.50
CA SER A 153 3.74 -8.55 -15.37
C SER A 153 5.06 -8.10 -16.01
N ILE A 154 6.15 -8.06 -15.25
CA ILE A 154 7.48 -7.71 -15.76
C ILE A 154 7.95 -8.74 -16.79
N LEU A 155 7.79 -10.03 -16.49
CA LEU A 155 8.11 -11.12 -17.42
C LEU A 155 7.32 -10.98 -18.73
N THR A 156 6.02 -10.72 -18.63
CA THR A 156 5.13 -10.58 -19.78
C THR A 156 5.53 -9.41 -20.67
N VAL A 157 5.77 -8.23 -20.09
CA VAL A 157 6.14 -7.05 -20.90
C VAL A 157 7.53 -7.19 -21.50
N THR A 158 8.47 -7.79 -20.78
CA THR A 158 9.82 -8.05 -21.29
C THR A 158 9.78 -9.02 -22.47
N ALA A 159 9.00 -10.10 -22.36
CA ALA A 159 8.80 -11.05 -23.45
C ALA A 159 8.12 -10.40 -24.66
N ALA A 160 7.15 -9.51 -24.45
CA ALA A 160 6.49 -8.77 -25.53
C ALA A 160 7.47 -7.84 -26.26
N ILE A 161 8.29 -7.09 -25.54
CA ILE A 161 9.32 -6.21 -26.12
C ILE A 161 10.34 -7.03 -26.91
N LEU A 162 10.87 -8.11 -26.33
CA LEU A 162 11.83 -8.98 -27.00
C LEU A 162 11.24 -9.64 -28.25
N SER A 163 9.98 -10.06 -28.21
CA SER A 163 9.28 -10.63 -29.36
C SER A 163 9.13 -9.61 -30.49
N LEU A 164 8.91 -8.33 -30.16
CA LEU A 164 8.84 -7.25 -31.13
C LEU A 164 10.21 -6.92 -31.73
N CYS A 165 11.26 -6.88 -30.91
CA CYS A 165 12.62 -6.59 -31.34
C CYS A 165 13.25 -7.74 -32.15
N PHE A 166 12.89 -8.99 -31.85
CA PHE A 166 13.45 -10.19 -32.48
C PHE A 166 12.35 -11.14 -32.98
N PRO A 167 11.70 -10.83 -34.12
CA PRO A 167 10.61 -11.64 -34.66
C PRO A 167 10.91 -13.14 -34.83
N PRO A 168 12.12 -13.58 -35.22
CA PRO A 168 12.43 -15.01 -35.39
C PRO A 168 12.30 -15.83 -34.09
N VAL A 169 12.48 -15.21 -32.92
CA VAL A 169 12.37 -15.90 -31.61
C VAL A 169 11.05 -15.59 -30.89
N ALA A 170 10.17 -14.78 -31.47
CA ALA A 170 8.93 -14.34 -30.84
C ALA A 170 8.02 -15.51 -30.45
N LEU A 171 7.76 -16.44 -31.37
CA LEU A 171 6.87 -17.58 -31.13
C LEU A 171 7.36 -18.49 -29.98
N PRO A 172 8.61 -19.01 -29.98
CA PRO A 172 9.10 -19.83 -28.86
C PRO A 172 9.16 -19.04 -27.54
N LEU A 173 9.48 -17.74 -27.58
CA LEU A 173 9.51 -16.89 -26.40
C LEU A 173 8.10 -16.70 -25.81
N MET A 174 7.09 -16.47 -26.64
CA MET A 174 5.70 -16.32 -26.22
C MET A 174 5.16 -17.62 -25.62
N ILE A 175 5.48 -18.78 -26.21
CA ILE A 175 5.08 -20.10 -25.68
C ILE A 175 5.72 -20.33 -24.31
N THR A 176 7.04 -20.19 -24.20
CA THR A 176 7.77 -20.42 -22.94
C THR A 176 7.31 -19.47 -21.85
N THR A 177 7.15 -18.18 -22.18
CA THR A 177 6.64 -17.17 -21.24
C THR A 177 5.22 -17.47 -20.79
N THR A 178 4.35 -17.93 -21.69
CA THR A 178 2.96 -18.29 -21.35
C THR A 178 2.93 -19.46 -20.37
N ILE A 179 3.74 -20.50 -20.59
CA ILE A 179 3.84 -21.67 -19.69
C ILE A 179 4.35 -21.24 -18.32
N ILE A 180 5.45 -20.49 -18.27
CA ILE A 180 6.03 -20.00 -17.00
C ILE A 180 5.03 -19.12 -16.26
N SER A 181 4.40 -18.19 -16.96
CA SER A 181 3.38 -17.31 -16.38
C SER A 181 2.19 -18.10 -15.86
N PHE A 182 1.77 -19.15 -16.55
CA PHE A 182 0.69 -20.03 -16.08
C PHE A 182 1.06 -20.70 -14.76
N LEU A 183 2.26 -21.29 -14.65
CA LEU A 183 2.74 -21.91 -13.41
C LEU A 183 2.85 -20.90 -12.26
N LEU A 184 3.43 -19.73 -12.52
CA LEU A 184 3.54 -18.66 -11.51
C LEU A 184 2.16 -18.16 -11.06
N ASN A 185 1.17 -18.10 -11.96
CA ASN A 185 -0.20 -17.74 -11.60
C ASN A 185 -0.83 -18.77 -10.67
N LEU A 186 -0.57 -20.08 -10.84
CA LEU A 186 -1.08 -21.10 -9.93
C LEU A 186 -0.54 -20.88 -8.50
N ILE A 187 0.76 -20.61 -8.38
CA ILE A 187 1.40 -20.30 -7.09
C ILE A 187 0.84 -18.98 -6.50
N ALA A 188 0.59 -17.97 -7.35
CA ALA A 188 -0.01 -16.71 -6.93
C ALA A 188 -1.44 -16.92 -6.39
N ILE A 189 -2.25 -17.76 -7.05
CA ILE A 189 -3.60 -18.09 -6.57
C ILE A 189 -3.55 -18.84 -5.25
N ASP A 190 -2.64 -19.82 -5.12
CA ASP A 190 -2.46 -20.57 -3.88
C ASP A 190 -2.10 -19.65 -2.71
N THR A 191 -1.11 -18.77 -2.89
CA THR A 191 -0.73 -17.77 -1.87
C THR A 191 -1.85 -16.78 -1.58
N TRP A 192 -2.63 -16.37 -2.58
CA TRP A 192 -3.81 -15.53 -2.37
C TRP A 192 -4.89 -16.26 -1.57
N LEU A 193 -5.17 -17.54 -1.89
CA LEU A 193 -6.14 -18.36 -1.17
C LEU A 193 -5.73 -18.59 0.27
N ALA A 194 -4.45 -18.90 0.53
CA ALA A 194 -3.90 -18.99 1.88
C ALA A 194 -4.17 -17.70 2.66
N CYS A 195 -3.88 -16.54 2.08
CA CYS A 195 -4.13 -15.25 2.72
C CYS A 195 -5.62 -14.97 3.05
N GLN A 196 -6.55 -15.49 2.25
CA GLN A 196 -8.00 -15.24 2.42
C GLN A 196 -8.71 -16.29 3.29
N LEU A 197 -8.28 -17.55 3.23
CA LEU A 197 -8.94 -18.68 3.88
C LEU A 197 -8.30 -19.05 5.22
N GLU A 198 -6.98 -18.88 5.35
CA GLU A 198 -6.31 -19.16 6.61
C GLU A 198 -6.63 -18.09 7.66
N THR A 199 -6.79 -18.56 8.90
CA THR A 199 -7.01 -17.67 10.04
C THR A 199 -5.67 -17.29 10.64
N TYR A 200 -5.22 -16.07 10.36
CA TYR A 200 -4.03 -15.51 10.98
C TYR A 200 -4.39 -14.77 12.25
N LYS A 201 -3.59 -14.95 13.31
CA LYS A 201 -3.77 -14.19 14.55
C LYS A 201 -3.31 -12.75 14.31
N PRO A 202 -4.08 -11.73 14.74
CA PRO A 202 -3.61 -10.37 14.74
C PRO A 202 -2.31 -10.26 15.55
N ASP A 203 -1.36 -9.48 15.07
CA ASP A 203 -0.21 -9.12 15.90
C ASP A 203 -0.78 -8.46 17.15
N ARG A 204 -0.43 -8.96 18.35
CA ARG A 204 -0.92 -8.34 19.59
C ARG A 204 -0.64 -6.86 19.46
N ALA A 205 -1.70 -6.03 19.55
CA ALA A 205 -1.52 -4.61 19.71
C ALA A 205 -0.50 -4.48 20.83
N ILE A 206 0.68 -3.93 20.53
CA ILE A 206 1.62 -3.52 21.54
C ILE A 206 0.85 -2.42 22.26
N SER A 207 0.05 -2.82 23.25
CA SER A 207 -0.65 -1.88 24.09
C SER A 207 0.48 -1.09 24.72
N SER A 208 0.34 0.23 24.74
CA SER A 208 1.25 1.11 25.46
C SER A 208 1.51 0.59 26.90
N SER A 209 0.58 -0.18 27.46
CA SER A 209 0.70 -0.90 28.73
C SER A 209 1.79 -1.99 28.75
N GLY A 210 2.05 -2.69 27.64
CA GLY A 210 3.11 -3.70 27.56
C GLY A 210 4.51 -3.09 27.59
N ILE A 211 4.73 -1.99 26.86
CA ILE A 211 5.99 -1.22 26.92
C ILE A 211 6.16 -0.58 28.30
N MET A 212 5.06 -0.08 28.90
CA MET A 212 5.11 0.53 30.23
C MET A 212 5.39 -0.51 31.33
N LEU A 213 4.85 -1.73 31.22
CA LEU A 213 5.15 -2.85 32.13
C LEU A 213 6.57 -3.37 31.94
N GLU A 214 7.05 -3.50 30.71
CA GLU A 214 8.43 -3.91 30.42
C GLU A 214 9.45 -2.85 30.89
N GLN A 215 9.11 -1.55 30.77
CA GLN A 215 9.92 -0.46 31.36
C GLN A 215 9.83 -0.37 32.88
N LEU A 216 8.74 -0.84 33.50
CA LEU A 216 8.59 -0.94 34.95
C LEU A 216 9.33 -2.17 35.51
N GLU A 217 9.31 -3.32 34.82
CA GLU A 217 10.07 -4.52 35.18
C GLU A 217 11.58 -4.34 34.93
N ALA A 218 11.98 -3.54 33.94
CA ALA A 218 13.38 -3.22 33.66
C ALA A 218 14.00 -2.16 34.60
N ARG A 219 13.28 -1.69 35.64
CA ARG A 219 13.82 -0.86 36.73
C ARG A 219 13.80 -1.64 38.06
N PRO A 220 14.86 -2.40 38.40
CA PRO A 220 14.98 -3.06 39.71
C PRO A 220 15.14 -2.06 40.88
N ASP A 221 15.35 -0.77 40.58
CA ASP A 221 15.87 0.20 41.55
C ASP A 221 14.78 0.84 42.46
N LEU A 222 13.50 0.48 42.29
CA LEU A 222 12.39 1.03 43.09
C LEU A 222 11.80 0.06 44.11
N GLN A 223 12.34 -1.15 44.25
CA GLN A 223 11.93 -2.14 45.24
C GLN A 223 12.99 -2.36 46.33
N ARG A 224 13.39 -1.27 47.00
CA ARG A 224 14.07 -1.35 48.29
C ARG A 224 13.77 -0.10 49.12
N ALA A 225 12.57 -0.04 49.68
CA ALA A 225 12.37 0.75 50.89
C ALA A 225 12.95 -0.09 52.05
N PRO A 226 13.94 0.40 52.81
CA PRO A 226 14.26 -0.19 54.09
C PRO A 226 13.25 0.34 55.11
N ASP A 227 12.59 -0.59 55.80
CA ASP A 227 11.96 -0.33 57.08
C ASP A 227 12.99 0.37 57.99
N SER A 228 12.69 1.59 58.39
CA SER A 228 13.33 2.23 59.52
C SER A 228 12.27 2.95 60.33
N ASP A 229 11.88 2.28 61.41
CA ASP A 229 11.40 2.92 62.62
C ASP A 229 12.32 4.09 62.99
N LEU A 230 11.75 5.26 63.30
CA LEU A 230 12.10 6.09 64.47
C LEU A 230 11.34 7.43 64.43
N SER A 231 10.51 7.58 65.46
CA SER A 231 10.30 8.76 66.31
C SER A 231 9.91 10.11 65.69
N ILE A 232 8.70 10.52 66.04
CA ILE A 232 8.23 11.90 66.10
C ILE A 232 9.15 12.72 67.01
N GLU A 233 9.79 13.76 66.49
CA GLU A 233 10.23 14.88 67.31
C GLU A 233 9.99 16.21 66.58
N GLN A 234 9.07 16.99 67.15
CA GLN A 234 8.76 18.36 66.78
C GLN A 234 9.91 19.27 67.24
N THR A 235 10.46 20.11 66.35
CA THR A 235 10.92 21.45 66.74
C THR A 235 11.11 22.40 65.55
N ASN A 236 10.23 23.41 65.53
CA ASN A 236 10.33 24.80 65.10
C ASN A 236 10.74 25.24 63.66
N PRO A 237 10.07 26.29 63.12
CA PRO A 237 10.26 26.81 61.77
C PRO A 237 11.26 28.00 61.73
N GLU A 238 11.51 28.45 60.50
CA GLU A 238 12.34 29.60 60.09
C GLU A 238 13.85 29.34 59.95
N MET A 239 14.33 29.15 58.71
CA MET A 239 15.11 30.18 57.99
C MET A 239 15.68 29.64 56.66
N PHE A 240 15.70 30.50 55.64
CA PHE A 240 16.49 30.43 54.39
C PHE A 240 16.14 29.31 53.40
N THR A 241 15.23 29.51 52.43
CA THR A 241 15.34 30.36 51.22
C THR A 241 16.58 30.09 50.34
N LEU A 242 16.31 29.61 49.12
CA LEU A 242 17.02 29.81 47.82
C LEU A 242 17.41 28.52 47.11
N LEU A 243 16.49 27.95 46.31
CA LEU A 243 16.80 27.46 44.97
C LEU A 243 15.56 27.63 44.07
N THR A 244 15.66 28.57 43.14
CA THR A 244 14.66 28.99 42.14
C THR A 244 14.41 27.95 41.03
N PRO A 245 13.19 27.83 40.48
CA PRO A 245 12.95 27.16 39.20
C PRO A 245 12.92 28.21 38.06
N LYS A 246 13.97 28.25 37.22
CA LYS A 246 13.99 28.98 35.95
C LYS A 246 14.14 27.99 34.79
N ARG A 247 13.01 27.49 34.26
CA ARG A 247 12.82 27.08 32.85
C ARG A 247 11.42 26.51 32.63
N GLN A 248 10.41 27.37 32.66
CA GLN A 248 9.06 26.98 32.20
C GLN A 248 8.21 28.16 31.69
N LYS A 249 8.84 29.12 31.01
CA LYS A 249 8.14 30.18 30.26
C LYS A 249 8.95 30.58 29.03
N GLU A 250 8.85 29.79 27.97
CA GLU A 250 9.40 30.21 26.65
C GLU A 250 8.65 29.63 25.43
N TRP A 251 7.43 29.08 25.61
CA TRP A 251 6.59 28.61 24.49
C TRP A 251 5.21 29.30 24.40
N ILE A 252 5.03 30.45 25.06
CA ILE A 252 3.73 31.17 25.04
C ILE A 252 3.72 32.39 24.10
N ASN A 253 4.83 32.74 23.44
CA ASN A 253 4.85 33.88 22.50
C ASN A 253 5.39 33.47 21.13
N ALA A 254 4.57 32.81 20.33
CA ALA A 254 4.75 32.78 18.87
C ALA A 254 3.84 33.86 18.26
N PRO A 255 4.37 34.78 17.42
CA PRO A 255 3.58 35.85 16.84
C PRO A 255 2.55 35.32 15.83
N GLN A 256 1.31 35.80 15.98
CA GLN A 256 0.23 35.58 15.02
C GLN A 256 0.55 36.34 13.73
N HIS A 257 0.53 35.62 12.59
CA HIS A 257 0.56 36.24 11.27
C HIS A 257 -0.76 37.00 11.02
N PRO A 258 -0.73 38.23 10.47
CA PRO A 258 -1.94 38.94 10.11
C PRO A 258 -2.61 38.28 8.90
N VAL A 259 -3.90 37.98 9.08
CA VAL A 259 -4.84 37.62 8.00
C VAL A 259 -5.14 38.89 7.21
N ASN A 260 -4.81 38.90 5.93
CA ASN A 260 -5.15 40.01 5.04
C ASN A 260 -6.61 39.88 4.60
N SER A 261 -7.41 40.89 4.90
CA SER A 261 -8.83 40.98 4.61
C SER A 261 -9.06 41.69 3.28
N ASP A 262 -8.67 41.08 2.17
CA ASP A 262 -9.09 41.54 0.83
C ASP A 262 -9.07 40.36 -0.14
N GLY A 263 -10.25 39.80 -0.37
CA GLY A 263 -10.46 38.84 -1.46
C GLY A 263 -10.47 39.59 -2.78
N ILE A 264 -9.50 39.31 -3.66
CA ILE A 264 -9.55 39.31 -5.13
C ILE A 264 -8.20 38.78 -5.67
N PRO A 265 -8.20 38.05 -6.80
CA PRO A 265 -7.12 37.14 -7.16
C PRO A 265 -5.98 37.84 -7.91
N PHE A 266 -4.74 37.46 -7.62
CA PHE A 266 -3.60 37.79 -8.49
C PHE A 266 -3.46 36.74 -9.58
N SER A 267 -4.05 37.03 -10.73
CA SER A 267 -3.57 36.60 -12.03
C SER A 267 -2.35 37.43 -12.41
N SER A 268 -1.25 36.81 -12.86
CA SER A 268 -0.37 37.33 -13.92
C SER A 268 0.79 36.37 -14.28
N PRO A 269 1.40 36.53 -15.48
CA PRO A 269 1.93 35.44 -16.31
C PRO A 269 3.47 35.51 -16.51
N LEU A 270 3.96 34.78 -17.53
CA LEU A 270 5.31 34.70 -18.14
C LEU A 270 6.04 33.41 -17.75
N SER A 271 6.16 32.42 -18.63
CA SER A 271 6.98 32.36 -19.85
C SER A 271 8.47 32.59 -19.60
N THR A 272 9.23 31.50 -19.55
CA THR A 272 10.61 31.48 -20.04
C THR A 272 10.93 30.09 -20.57
N SER A 273 11.16 30.04 -21.87
CA SER A 273 11.90 29.01 -22.59
C SER A 273 13.29 28.80 -21.98
N PHE A 274 13.74 27.55 -21.89
CA PHE A 274 15.14 27.21 -22.12
C PHE A 274 15.22 25.88 -22.88
N ARG A 275 16.19 25.85 -23.79
CA ARG A 275 16.49 24.84 -24.80
C ARG A 275 16.74 23.45 -24.25
#